data_AF-A0A2U3Y264-F1
#
_entry.id   AF-A0A2U3Y264-F1
#
_cell.length_a   1.000
_cell.length_b   1.000
_cell.length_c   1.000
_cell.angle_alpha   90.00
_cell.angle_beta   90.00
_cell.angle_gamma   90.00
#
_symmetry.space_group_name_H-M   'P 1'
#
loop_
_entity.id
_entity.type
_entity.pdbx_description
1 polymer ?
#
loop_
_entity_poly.entity_id
_entity_poly.type
_entity_poly.pdbx_seq_one_letter_code
_entity_poly.pdbx_strand_id
1 'polypeptide(L)'
;MGNRHSQSYSLSEGSQQLPKGDVQPSAAGQPLSHPSGSGQPEAQQPAKERSHQGFDVDRDAKKLNKACKGMGTDEAAIIEMLSSRTSDERQQIKQKYKALYGKDLEEVFKSELSGNFEKTALALLDRPSEYDARQLQKAMKGLGTDEAVLIQVLCTRTNKEIIAIKEAYQRCK
;
A
#
# COMPACT_ATOMS: atom_id res chain seq x y z
N MET A 1 -0.32 59.71 -2.97
CA MET A 1 -0.43 59.32 -1.55
C MET A 1 -0.89 57.87 -1.50
N GLY A 2 -0.04 56.96 -1.03
CA GLY A 2 -0.33 55.53 -0.94
C GLY A 2 0.84 54.85 -0.22
N ASN A 3 0.64 54.65 1.08
CA ASN A 3 1.66 54.37 2.09
C ASN A 3 2.14 52.91 2.02
N ARG A 4 3.42 52.67 1.70
CA ARG A 4 4.07 51.36 1.88
C ARG A 4 4.60 51.26 3.30
N HIS A 5 3.91 50.53 4.17
CA HIS A 5 4.46 50.13 5.46
C HIS A 5 5.24 48.83 5.27
N SER A 6 6.56 48.94 5.11
CA SER A 6 7.49 47.85 5.40
C SER A 6 7.71 47.83 6.91
N GLN A 7 7.19 46.81 7.60
CA GLN A 7 7.54 46.56 9.00
C GLN A 7 8.77 45.65 9.05
N SER A 8 9.89 46.24 9.45
CA SER A 8 11.12 45.58 9.85
C SER A 8 10.96 45.02 11.26
N TYR A 9 11.13 43.71 11.44
CA TYR A 9 11.18 43.09 12.77
C TYR A 9 12.63 43.13 13.28
N SER A 10 12.86 43.89 14.36
CA SER A 10 14.09 43.83 15.17
C SER A 10 13.98 42.67 16.16
N LEU A 11 14.92 41.74 16.11
CA LEU A 11 15.16 40.75 17.16
C LEU A 11 16.01 41.39 18.27
N SER A 12 15.44 41.53 19.46
CA SER A 12 16.19 41.87 20.68
C SER A 12 16.61 40.58 21.40
N GLU A 13 17.91 40.43 21.63
CA GLU A 13 18.50 39.35 22.42
C GLU A 13 18.14 39.52 23.91
N GLY A 14 17.32 38.62 24.44
CA GLY A 14 16.97 38.55 25.85
C GLY A 14 17.59 37.33 26.52
N SER A 15 18.80 37.48 27.04
CA SER A 15 19.45 36.50 27.91
C SER A 15 18.74 36.46 29.27
N GLN A 16 18.00 35.39 29.56
CA GLN A 16 17.48 35.12 30.91
C GLN A 16 18.30 34.04 31.61
N GLN A 17 18.88 34.45 32.72
CA GLN A 17 19.75 33.69 33.61
C GLN A 17 18.91 32.93 34.63
N LEU A 18 19.10 31.62 34.74
CA LEU A 18 18.41 30.76 35.72
C LEU A 18 18.98 30.99 37.15
N PRO A 19 18.13 31.06 38.19
CA PRO A 19 18.60 31.24 39.57
C PRO A 19 19.25 29.98 40.14
N LYS A 20 20.36 30.18 40.86
CA LYS A 20 21.12 29.16 41.59
C LYS A 20 20.34 28.74 42.84
N GLY A 21 20.03 27.45 42.96
CA GLY A 21 19.51 26.83 44.17
C GLY A 21 20.58 25.97 44.84
N ASP A 22 20.76 26.17 46.14
CA ASP A 22 21.80 25.57 46.97
C ASP A 22 21.73 24.05 47.09
N VAL A 23 22.90 23.41 47.07
CA VAL A 23 23.12 21.99 47.35
C VAL A 23 23.39 21.82 48.85
N GLN A 24 22.65 20.90 49.50
CA GLN A 24 23.18 20.15 50.64
C GLN A 24 22.74 18.67 50.63
N PRO A 25 23.57 17.73 51.14
CA PRO A 25 23.50 16.31 50.82
C PRO A 25 23.09 15.41 52.00
N SER A 26 22.41 14.29 51.73
CA SER A 26 22.41 12.99 52.48
C SER A 26 21.30 12.12 51.84
N ALA A 27 21.37 10.81 51.60
CA ALA A 27 22.16 9.72 52.17
C ALA A 27 22.28 8.59 51.13
N ALA A 28 23.26 7.71 51.33
CA ALA A 28 23.59 6.58 50.48
C ALA A 28 22.56 5.42 50.52
N GLY A 29 22.33 4.83 49.36
CA GLY A 29 22.36 3.36 49.19
C GLY A 29 21.02 2.61 49.25
N GLN A 30 20.50 2.25 48.07
CA GLN A 30 20.03 0.89 47.74
C GLN A 30 19.72 0.79 46.22
N PRO A 31 20.24 -0.20 45.48
CA PRO A 31 19.87 -0.40 44.09
C PRO A 31 18.49 -1.07 44.00
N LEU A 32 17.53 -0.39 43.37
CA LEU A 32 16.27 -0.99 42.97
C LEU A 32 16.54 -1.99 41.85
N SER A 33 16.37 -3.28 42.17
CA SER A 33 16.33 -4.39 41.22
C SER A 33 15.07 -4.29 40.37
N HIS A 34 15.20 -3.77 39.15
CA HIS A 34 14.19 -3.95 38.11
C HIS A 34 14.34 -5.35 37.50
N PRO A 35 13.27 -6.15 37.42
CA PRO A 35 13.30 -7.36 36.60
C PRO A 35 13.39 -6.94 35.12
N SER A 36 14.44 -7.40 34.44
CA SER A 36 14.53 -7.40 32.99
C SER A 36 13.38 -8.23 32.41
N GLY A 37 12.29 -7.55 32.06
CA GLY A 37 11.26 -8.06 31.16
C GLY A 37 11.45 -7.45 29.79
N SER A 38 12.38 -7.98 29.01
CA SER A 38 12.50 -7.67 27.57
C SER A 38 11.36 -8.35 26.81
N GLY A 39 10.13 -7.87 27.00
CA GLY A 39 9.03 -8.14 26.10
C GLY A 39 9.19 -7.23 24.88
N GLN A 40 9.96 -7.67 23.89
CA GLN A 40 9.87 -7.07 22.57
C GLN A 40 8.42 -7.19 22.09
N PRO A 41 7.79 -6.15 21.52
CA PRO A 41 6.60 -6.36 20.72
C PRO A 41 7.04 -7.25 19.54
N GLU A 42 6.62 -8.51 19.56
CA GLU A 42 6.73 -9.40 18.41
C GLU A 42 6.10 -8.67 17.23
N ALA A 43 6.92 -8.20 16.31
CA ALA A 43 6.46 -7.76 15.01
C ALA A 43 5.80 -8.99 14.39
N GLN A 44 4.47 -9.06 14.43
CA GLN A 44 3.72 -10.05 13.65
C GLN A 44 4.20 -9.91 12.21
N GLN A 45 4.96 -10.91 11.76
CA GLN A 45 5.40 -11.00 10.38
C GLN A 45 4.16 -10.97 9.48
N PRO A 46 4.16 -10.22 8.38
CA PRO A 46 3.04 -10.22 7.45
C PRO A 46 2.79 -11.66 7.01
N ALA A 47 1.52 -12.08 7.03
CA ALA A 47 1.11 -13.42 6.65
C ALA A 47 1.72 -13.76 5.27
N LYS A 48 2.63 -14.74 5.26
CA LYS A 48 3.25 -15.24 4.03
C LYS A 48 2.14 -15.70 3.11
N GLU A 49 1.99 -15.08 1.94
CA GLU A 49 1.04 -15.49 0.89
C GLU A 49 1.24 -16.98 0.62
N ARG A 50 0.31 -17.82 1.07
CA ARG A 50 0.39 -19.28 0.88
C ARG A 50 -0.29 -19.62 -0.43
N SER A 51 0.51 -19.90 -1.45
CA SER A 51 0.02 -20.54 -2.68
C SER A 51 -0.76 -21.81 -2.34
N HIS A 52 -1.93 -21.99 -2.94
CA HIS A 52 -2.65 -23.26 -2.87
C HIS A 52 -1.92 -24.28 -3.75
N GLN A 53 -1.73 -25.51 -3.26
CA GLN A 53 -0.97 -26.54 -3.98
C GLN A 53 -1.47 -26.72 -5.43
N GLY A 54 -0.53 -26.87 -6.38
CA GLY A 54 -0.85 -27.14 -7.78
C GLY A 54 -1.02 -25.91 -8.68
N PHE A 55 -0.26 -24.83 -8.45
CA PHE A 55 -0.10 -23.74 -9.42
C PHE A 55 0.44 -24.28 -10.74
N ASP A 56 -0.28 -23.99 -11.83
CA ASP A 56 0.14 -24.28 -13.20
C ASP A 56 -0.32 -23.12 -14.07
N VAL A 57 0.64 -22.33 -14.52
CA VAL A 57 0.38 -21.08 -15.26
C VAL A 57 -0.34 -21.33 -16.59
N ASP A 58 -0.06 -22.45 -17.26
CA ASP A 58 -0.67 -22.82 -18.54
C ASP A 58 -2.13 -23.23 -18.33
N ARG A 59 -2.39 -24.06 -17.32
CA ARG A 59 -3.74 -24.50 -16.96
C ARG A 59 -4.60 -23.31 -16.52
N ASP A 60 -4.06 -22.45 -15.67
CA ASP A 60 -4.81 -21.32 -15.12
C ASP A 60 -5.13 -20.28 -16.21
N ALA A 61 -4.19 -19.98 -17.10
CA ALA A 61 -4.44 -19.10 -18.26
C ALA A 61 -5.51 -19.68 -19.20
N LYS A 62 -5.47 -21.00 -19.47
CA LYS A 62 -6.50 -21.68 -20.28
C LYS A 62 -7.87 -21.68 -19.60
N LYS A 63 -7.91 -21.89 -18.28
CA LYS A 63 -9.14 -21.86 -17.47
C LYS A 63 -9.79 -20.48 -17.54
N LEU A 64 -9.03 -19.40 -17.38
CA LEU A 64 -9.54 -18.04 -17.54
C LEU A 64 -10.08 -17.75 -18.93
N ASN A 65 -9.35 -18.17 -19.97
CA ASN A 65 -9.80 -17.95 -21.34
C ASN A 65 -11.08 -18.71 -21.64
N LYS A 66 -11.27 -19.90 -21.06
CA LYS A 66 -12.54 -20.64 -21.15
C LYS A 66 -13.65 -19.91 -20.40
N ALA A 67 -13.36 -19.39 -19.21
CA ALA A 67 -14.32 -18.66 -18.39
C ALA A 67 -14.82 -17.35 -19.04
N CYS A 68 -13.97 -16.72 -19.85
CA CYS A 68 -14.25 -15.47 -20.57
C CYS A 68 -14.72 -15.68 -22.02
N LYS A 69 -15.13 -16.90 -22.40
CA LYS A 69 -15.53 -17.23 -23.77
C LYS A 69 -16.96 -17.75 -23.82
N GLY A 70 -17.74 -17.21 -24.74
CA GLY A 70 -19.10 -17.66 -25.04
C GLY A 70 -20.13 -16.60 -24.70
N MET A 71 -21.38 -17.03 -24.52
CA MET A 71 -22.45 -16.14 -24.08
C MET A 71 -22.48 -16.15 -22.55
N GLY A 72 -22.01 -15.05 -21.96
CA GLY A 72 -21.82 -14.93 -20.51
C GLY A 72 -20.40 -15.30 -20.06
N THR A 73 -20.14 -15.10 -18.78
CA THR A 73 -18.82 -15.30 -18.15
C THR A 73 -18.98 -16.29 -16.99
N ASP A 74 -18.00 -17.17 -16.79
CA ASP A 74 -17.95 -18.06 -15.62
C ASP A 74 -17.24 -17.33 -14.46
N GLU A 75 -17.98 -16.52 -13.70
CA GLU A 75 -17.41 -15.74 -12.61
C GLU A 75 -16.86 -16.62 -11.48
N ALA A 76 -17.45 -17.80 -11.26
CA ALA A 76 -17.00 -18.75 -10.25
C ALA A 76 -15.57 -19.23 -10.53
N ALA A 77 -15.26 -19.56 -11.80
CA ALA A 77 -13.92 -19.94 -12.21
C ALA A 77 -12.90 -18.79 -12.04
N ILE A 78 -13.32 -17.55 -12.29
CA ILE A 78 -12.49 -16.36 -12.09
C ILE A 78 -12.19 -16.15 -10.60
N ILE A 79 -13.23 -16.23 -9.75
CA ILE A 79 -13.10 -16.09 -8.29
C ILE A 79 -12.15 -17.16 -7.73
N GLU A 80 -12.36 -18.43 -8.10
CA GLU A 80 -11.52 -19.54 -7.66
C GLU A 80 -10.05 -19.31 -8.01
N MET A 81 -9.76 -18.86 -9.23
CA MET A 81 -8.37 -18.57 -9.64
C MET A 81 -7.80 -17.38 -8.87
N LEU A 82 -8.50 -16.24 -8.83
CA LEU A 82 -7.98 -15.03 -8.19
C LEU A 82 -7.74 -15.22 -6.68
N SER A 83 -8.63 -15.95 -6.01
CA SER A 83 -8.55 -16.19 -4.56
C SER A 83 -7.51 -17.24 -4.16
N SER A 84 -7.15 -18.17 -5.06
CA SER A 84 -6.22 -19.27 -4.78
C SER A 84 -4.81 -19.06 -5.31
N ARG A 85 -4.51 -17.89 -5.88
CA ARG A 85 -3.19 -17.53 -6.43
C ARG A 85 -2.59 -16.33 -5.70
N THR A 86 -1.28 -16.33 -5.53
CA THR A 86 -0.55 -15.18 -4.98
C THR A 86 -0.48 -14.04 -5.99
N SER A 87 -0.13 -12.83 -5.54
CA SER A 87 0.08 -11.70 -6.45
C SER A 87 1.08 -12.03 -7.57
N ASP A 88 2.21 -12.66 -7.24
CA ASP A 88 3.24 -13.01 -8.22
C ASP A 88 2.79 -14.09 -9.21
N GLU A 89 2.03 -15.09 -8.75
CA GLU A 89 1.41 -16.10 -9.62
C GLU A 89 0.41 -15.46 -10.59
N ARG A 90 -0.42 -14.51 -10.12
CA ARG A 90 -1.34 -13.76 -10.98
C ARG A 90 -0.58 -12.95 -12.04
N GLN A 91 0.59 -12.39 -11.72
CA GLN A 91 1.42 -11.74 -12.74
C GLN A 91 1.94 -12.70 -13.81
N GLN A 92 2.38 -13.90 -13.40
CA GLN A 92 2.78 -14.94 -14.35
C GLN A 92 1.62 -15.37 -15.25
N ILE A 93 0.42 -15.50 -14.69
CA ILE A 93 -0.80 -15.81 -15.45
C ILE A 93 -1.11 -14.70 -16.45
N LYS A 94 -1.04 -13.42 -16.06
CA LYS A 94 -1.24 -12.28 -16.98
C LYS A 94 -0.28 -12.34 -18.17
N GLN A 95 1.00 -12.56 -17.91
CA GLN A 95 2.03 -12.68 -18.95
C GLN A 95 1.75 -13.87 -19.87
N LYS A 96 1.44 -15.03 -19.29
CA LYS A 96 1.14 -16.25 -20.04
C LYS A 96 -0.13 -16.12 -20.88
N TYR A 97 -1.18 -15.52 -20.32
CA TYR A 97 -2.43 -15.26 -21.02
C TYR A 97 -2.20 -14.38 -22.26
N LYS A 98 -1.43 -13.30 -22.10
CA LYS A 98 -1.03 -12.42 -23.22
C LYS A 98 -0.25 -13.18 -24.29
N ALA A 99 0.71 -14.01 -23.89
CA ALA A 99 1.50 -14.81 -24.82
C ALA A 99 0.66 -15.85 -25.59
N LEU A 100 -0.32 -16.48 -24.93
CA LEU A 100 -1.16 -17.51 -25.54
C LEU A 100 -2.27 -16.96 -26.44
N TYR A 101 -2.85 -15.81 -26.08
CA TYR A 101 -4.07 -15.30 -26.71
C TYR A 101 -3.93 -13.92 -27.36
N GLY A 102 -2.78 -13.27 -27.20
CA GLY A 102 -2.52 -11.94 -27.77
C GLY A 102 -3.37 -10.83 -27.18
N LYS A 103 -4.01 -11.06 -26.03
CA LYS A 103 -4.89 -10.10 -25.35
C LYS A 103 -4.42 -9.85 -23.93
N ASP A 104 -4.51 -8.60 -23.49
CA ASP A 104 -4.25 -8.22 -22.10
C ASP A 104 -5.41 -8.68 -21.22
N LEU A 105 -5.10 -9.45 -20.16
CA LEU A 105 -6.12 -10.03 -19.29
C LEU A 105 -6.97 -8.97 -18.57
N GLU A 106 -6.37 -7.82 -18.24
CA GLU A 106 -7.09 -6.68 -17.67
C GLU A 106 -8.17 -6.15 -18.61
N GLU A 107 -7.87 -6.04 -19.91
CA GLU A 107 -8.83 -5.58 -20.91
C GLU A 107 -9.93 -6.61 -21.16
N VAL A 108 -9.59 -7.90 -21.09
CA VAL A 108 -10.59 -8.97 -21.13
C VAL A 108 -11.54 -8.88 -19.94
N PHE A 109 -11.03 -8.66 -18.73
CA PHE A 109 -11.89 -8.51 -17.56
C PHE A 109 -12.79 -7.28 -17.64
N LYS A 110 -12.30 -6.16 -18.19
CA LYS A 110 -13.13 -4.96 -18.43
C LYS A 110 -14.24 -5.17 -19.47
N SER A 111 -14.04 -6.07 -20.45
CA SER A 111 -15.06 -6.34 -21.46
C SER A 111 -16.10 -7.36 -21.00
N GLU A 112 -15.72 -8.27 -20.10
CA GLU A 112 -16.56 -9.39 -19.65
C GLU A 112 -17.28 -9.11 -18.33
N LEU A 113 -16.65 -8.37 -17.42
CA LEU A 113 -17.17 -8.10 -16.08
C LEU A 113 -17.73 -6.68 -15.98
N SER A 114 -18.58 -6.46 -14.98
CA SER A 114 -19.08 -5.11 -14.67
C SER A 114 -19.22 -4.87 -13.16
N GLY A 115 -19.40 -3.59 -12.80
CA GLY A 115 -19.78 -3.18 -11.46
C GLY A 115 -18.68 -3.40 -10.41
N ASN A 116 -19.06 -3.90 -9.24
CA ASN A 116 -18.11 -4.11 -8.15
C ASN A 116 -17.20 -5.31 -8.38
N PHE A 117 -17.71 -6.34 -9.07
CA PHE A 117 -16.92 -7.53 -9.33
C PHE A 117 -15.76 -7.23 -10.29
N GLU A 118 -16.00 -6.47 -11.35
CA GLU A 118 -14.94 -5.98 -12.25
C GLU A 118 -13.84 -5.22 -11.48
N LYS A 119 -14.24 -4.25 -10.65
CA LYS A 119 -13.30 -3.45 -9.83
C LYS A 119 -12.44 -4.33 -8.92
N THR A 120 -13.06 -5.31 -8.25
CA THR A 120 -12.35 -6.24 -7.37
C THR A 120 -11.43 -7.18 -8.16
N ALA A 121 -11.88 -7.70 -9.29
CA ALA A 121 -11.08 -8.59 -10.12
C ALA A 121 -9.83 -7.89 -10.66
N LEU A 122 -9.98 -6.66 -11.17
CA LEU A 122 -8.86 -5.84 -11.63
C LEU A 122 -7.90 -5.49 -10.48
N ALA A 123 -8.44 -5.10 -9.31
CA ALA A 123 -7.62 -4.82 -8.12
C ALA A 123 -6.79 -6.03 -7.69
N LEU A 124 -7.34 -7.24 -7.78
CA LEU A 124 -6.60 -8.47 -7.46
C LEU A 124 -5.54 -8.80 -8.51
N LEU A 125 -5.76 -8.48 -9.79
CA LEU A 125 -4.76 -8.67 -10.85
C LEU A 125 -3.54 -7.75 -10.72
N ASP A 126 -3.62 -6.73 -9.89
CA ASP A 126 -2.53 -5.79 -9.65
C ASP A 126 -1.54 -6.31 -8.63
N ARG A 127 -0.27 -5.91 -8.76
CA ARG A 127 0.64 -5.99 -7.62
C ARG A 127 0.17 -5.01 -6.53
N PRO A 128 0.34 -5.32 -5.24
CA PRO A 128 -0.07 -4.43 -4.15
C PRO A 128 0.40 -2.97 -4.32
N SER A 129 1.66 -2.77 -4.70
CA SER A 129 2.22 -1.43 -4.92
C SER A 129 1.62 -0.69 -6.12
N GLU A 130 1.23 -1.41 -7.17
CA GLU A 130 0.59 -0.83 -8.35
C GLU A 130 -0.86 -0.46 -8.03
N TYR A 131 -1.56 -1.30 -7.28
CA TYR A 131 -2.90 -0.99 -6.79
C TYR A 131 -2.90 0.27 -5.92
N ASP A 132 -2.04 0.32 -4.89
CA ASP A 132 -1.92 1.49 -4.02
C ASP A 132 -1.55 2.75 -4.82
N ALA A 133 -0.63 2.65 -5.79
CA ALA A 133 -0.27 3.77 -6.65
C ALA A 133 -1.46 4.30 -7.45
N ARG A 134 -2.27 3.42 -8.07
CA ARG A 134 -3.50 3.83 -8.78
C ARG A 134 -4.54 4.43 -7.83
N GLN A 135 -4.68 3.90 -6.62
CA GLN A 135 -5.60 4.44 -5.62
C GLN A 135 -5.18 5.84 -5.18
N LEU A 136 -3.88 6.07 -4.94
CA LEU A 136 -3.33 7.40 -4.67
C LEU A 136 -3.58 8.38 -5.83
N GLN A 137 -3.33 7.95 -7.08
CA GLN A 137 -3.60 8.79 -8.24
C GLN A 137 -5.08 9.17 -8.32
N LYS A 138 -5.97 8.18 -8.14
CA LYS A 138 -7.42 8.40 -8.17
C LYS A 138 -7.86 9.35 -7.04
N ALA A 139 -7.31 9.21 -5.84
CA ALA A 139 -7.61 10.05 -4.69
C ALA A 139 -7.23 11.53 -4.91
N MET A 140 -6.17 11.79 -5.68
CA MET A 140 -5.70 13.15 -5.99
C MET A 140 -6.20 13.68 -7.34
N LYS A 141 -6.93 12.87 -8.12
CA LYS A 141 -7.39 13.26 -9.46
C LYS A 141 -8.72 14.01 -9.36
N GLY A 142 -8.73 15.24 -9.89
CA GLY A 142 -9.94 16.04 -10.03
C GLY A 142 -9.99 17.21 -9.04
N LEU A 143 -11.20 17.69 -8.75
CA LEU A 143 -11.42 18.75 -7.77
C LEU A 143 -11.50 18.15 -6.37
N GLY A 144 -10.65 18.65 -5.46
CA GLY A 144 -10.54 18.13 -4.10
C GLY A 144 -9.57 16.95 -4.01
N THR A 145 -9.64 16.21 -2.92
CA THR A 145 -8.78 15.07 -2.64
C THR A 145 -9.51 14.10 -1.71
N ASP A 146 -9.39 12.80 -1.97
CA ASP A 146 -9.88 11.77 -1.04
C ASP A 146 -8.83 11.53 0.05
N GLU A 147 -8.93 12.29 1.14
CA GLU A 147 -7.93 12.22 2.22
C GLU A 147 -7.95 10.88 2.95
N ALA A 148 -9.10 10.18 2.98
CA ALA A 148 -9.23 8.90 3.63
C ALA A 148 -8.33 7.84 2.95
N VAL A 149 -8.31 7.81 1.62
CA VAL A 149 -7.41 6.92 0.86
C VAL A 149 -5.94 7.30 1.07
N LEU A 150 -5.61 8.60 1.07
CA LEU A 150 -4.24 9.05 1.32
C LEU A 150 -3.73 8.63 2.70
N ILE A 151 -4.51 8.90 3.75
CA ILE A 151 -4.17 8.53 5.12
C ILE A 151 -4.03 7.02 5.24
N GLN A 152 -4.99 6.26 4.68
CA GLN A 152 -4.95 4.81 4.74
C GLN A 152 -3.66 4.26 4.12
N VAL A 153 -3.28 4.70 2.92
CA VAL A 153 -2.08 4.16 2.25
C VAL A 153 -0.81 4.68 2.92
N LEU A 154 -0.68 5.98 3.14
CA LEU A 154 0.58 6.58 3.61
C LEU A 154 0.89 6.27 5.08
N CYS A 155 -0.13 6.10 5.92
CA CYS A 155 0.06 5.86 7.35
C CYS A 155 0.09 4.38 7.74
N THR A 156 -0.26 3.44 6.84
CA THR A 156 -0.29 1.99 7.17
C THR A 156 0.76 1.15 6.43
N ARG A 157 1.44 1.70 5.42
CA ARG A 157 2.48 1.00 4.67
C ARG A 157 3.84 1.14 5.33
N THR A 158 4.63 0.08 5.25
CA THR A 158 6.03 0.07 5.68
C THR A 158 6.90 0.90 4.73
N ASN A 159 8.10 1.31 5.17
CA ASN A 159 9.05 2.06 4.32
C ASN A 159 9.37 1.31 3.01
N LYS A 160 9.50 -0.02 3.07
CA LYS A 160 9.75 -0.85 1.88
C LYS A 160 8.59 -0.79 0.89
N GLU A 161 7.36 -0.87 1.39
CA GLU A 161 6.16 -0.76 0.56
C GLU A 161 6.01 0.65 -0.02
N ILE A 162 6.26 1.70 0.76
CA ILE A 162 6.23 3.09 0.28
C ILE A 162 7.23 3.32 -0.87
N ILE A 163 8.44 2.75 -0.79
CA ILE A 163 9.42 2.82 -1.89
C ILE A 163 8.86 2.12 -3.14
N ALA A 164 8.31 0.91 -3.00
CA ALA A 164 7.72 0.19 -4.12
C ALA A 164 6.49 0.92 -4.73
N ILE A 165 5.66 1.55 -3.89
CA ILE A 165 4.53 2.38 -4.32
C ILE A 165 5.04 3.59 -5.08
N LYS A 166 6.08 4.27 -4.59
CA LYS A 166 6.69 5.42 -5.29
C LYS A 166 7.17 5.03 -6.69
N GLU A 167 7.86 3.90 -6.82
CA GLU A 167 8.32 3.39 -8.12
C GLU A 167 7.15 3.05 -9.05
N ALA A 168 6.11 2.39 -8.54
CA ALA A 168 4.90 2.09 -9.31
C ALA A 168 4.16 3.36 -9.75
N TYR A 169 4.04 4.36 -8.86
CA TYR A 169 3.36 5.62 -9.13
C TYR A 169 3.99 6.39 -10.31
N GLN A 170 5.32 6.35 -10.45
CA GLN A 170 6.00 6.98 -11.59
C GLN A 170 5.75 6.25 -12.92
N ARG A 171 5.50 4.93 -12.89
CA ARG A 171 5.17 4.14 -14.10
C ARG A 171 3.74 4.36 -14.57
N CYS A 172 2.83 4.70 -13.66
CA CYS A 172 1.42 4.97 -13.96
C CYS A 172 1.15 6.41 -14.43
N LYS A 173 2.18 7.23 -14.67
CA LYS A 173 2.06 8.64 -15.06
C LYS A 173 1.88 8.81 -16.56
#